data_AF-A0A060BT85-F1
#
_entry.id   AF-A0A060BT85-F1
#
_cell.length_a   1.000
_cell.length_b   1.000
_cell.length_c   1.000
_cell.angle_alpha   90.00
_cell.angle_beta   90.00
_cell.angle_gamma   90.00
#
_symmetry.space_group_name_H-M   'P 1'
#
loop_
_entity.id
_entity.type
_entity.pdbx_description
1 polymer ?
#
loop_
_entity_poly.entity_id
_entity_poly.type
_entity_poly.pdbx_seq_one_letter_code
_entity_poly.pdbx_strand_id
1 'polypeptide(L)'
;MWHSDFPEQKEGWAGMLTLPRELHVVNGRLRMTPVRELLDLRESPISTLSGEIAHDRILASPAANRFELVFSCSDPRALDGDIGIRFGWGDATAVTFRREGSTGRLILDRGGADGERICECATKDH
;
A
#
# COMPACT_ATOMS: atom_id res chain seq x y z
N MET A 1 19.08 -0.51 6.57
CA MET A 1 19.75 0.44 7.48
C MET A 1 20.94 1.03 6.75
N TRP A 2 21.59 2.09 7.28
CA TRP A 2 22.90 2.51 6.74
C TRP A 2 23.86 1.32 6.79
N HIS A 3 24.65 1.12 5.72
CA HIS A 3 25.50 -0.06 5.49
C HIS A 3 24.79 -1.39 5.21
N SER A 4 23.49 -1.41 4.96
CA SER A 4 22.85 -2.60 4.38
C SER A 4 23.28 -2.77 2.92
N ASP A 5 23.52 -4.03 2.52
CA ASP A 5 23.75 -4.39 1.12
C ASP A 5 22.40 -4.36 0.39
N PHE A 6 22.24 -3.34 -0.46
CA PHE A 6 21.03 -3.18 -1.26
C PHE A 6 21.36 -3.49 -2.73
N PRO A 7 20.53 -4.29 -3.43
CA PRO A 7 20.82 -4.74 -4.80
C PRO A 7 21.17 -3.61 -5.77
N GLU A 8 20.50 -2.46 -5.65
CA GLU A 8 20.71 -1.30 -6.51
C GLU A 8 22.11 -0.68 -6.42
N GLN A 9 22.86 -0.91 -5.33
CA GLN A 9 24.23 -0.39 -5.20
C GLN A 9 25.15 -0.92 -6.29
N LYS A 10 24.89 -2.13 -6.81
CA LYS A 10 25.61 -2.73 -7.94
C LYS A 10 25.44 -1.94 -9.24
N GLU A 11 24.35 -1.18 -9.34
CA GLU A 11 24.04 -0.30 -10.47
C GLU A 11 24.50 1.14 -10.23
N GLY A 12 25.21 1.41 -9.11
CA GLY A 12 25.81 2.71 -8.83
C GLY A 12 24.86 3.75 -8.25
N TRP A 13 23.67 3.34 -7.81
CA TRP A 13 22.71 4.24 -7.14
C TRP A 13 22.23 3.65 -5.81
N ALA A 14 21.72 4.51 -4.93
CA ALA A 14 21.21 4.09 -3.63
C ALA A 14 20.08 5.01 -3.16
N GLY A 15 18.99 4.39 -2.71
CA GLY A 15 17.85 5.08 -2.11
C GLY A 15 17.00 5.88 -3.10
N MET A 16 15.87 6.37 -2.58
CA MET A 16 14.93 7.24 -3.29
C MET A 16 14.25 8.17 -2.29
N LEU A 17 13.82 9.35 -2.75
CA LEU A 17 12.93 10.20 -1.97
C LEU A 17 11.50 9.67 -2.02
N THR A 18 10.73 9.93 -0.96
CA THR A 18 9.29 9.71 -1.01
C THR A 18 8.61 10.77 -1.88
N LEU A 19 7.38 10.51 -2.30
CA LEU A 19 6.52 11.54 -2.90
C LEU A 19 6.37 12.76 -1.98
N PRO A 20 6.28 13.99 -2.53
CA PRO A 20 6.00 15.19 -1.75
C PRO A 20 4.64 15.10 -1.07
N ARG A 21 4.55 15.65 0.15
CA ARG A 21 3.36 15.57 0.99
C ARG A 21 3.03 16.94 1.57
N GLU A 22 1.76 17.27 1.58
CA GLU A 22 1.24 18.39 2.35
C GLU A 22 1.00 17.99 3.81
N LEU A 23 1.24 18.92 4.72
CA LEU A 23 1.06 18.73 6.15
C LEU A 23 -0.18 19.48 6.63
N HIS A 24 -1.10 18.75 7.25
CA HIS A 24 -2.36 19.29 7.76
C HIS A 24 -2.55 18.90 9.22
N VAL A 25 -2.92 19.83 10.09
CA VAL A 25 -3.31 19.50 11.47
C VAL A 25 -4.82 19.30 11.50
N VAL A 26 -5.27 18.08 11.78
CA VAL A 26 -6.69 17.71 11.84
C VAL A 26 -6.96 17.00 13.16
N ASN A 27 -7.87 17.55 13.97
CA ASN A 27 -8.19 17.06 15.31
C ASN A 27 -6.94 16.89 16.20
N GLY A 28 -6.04 17.88 16.17
CA GLY A 28 -4.79 17.86 16.93
C GLY A 28 -3.74 16.85 16.45
N ARG A 29 -3.99 16.14 15.35
CA ARG A 29 -3.03 15.18 14.77
C ARG A 29 -2.47 15.70 13.44
N LEU A 30 -1.17 15.51 13.25
CA LEU A 30 -0.52 15.78 11.97
C LEU A 30 -0.94 14.71 10.95
N ARG A 31 -1.49 15.14 9.83
CA ARG A 31 -1.81 14.32 8.66
C ARG A 31 -0.90 14.70 7.51
N MET A 32 -0.53 13.68 6.73
CA MET A 32 0.25 13.84 5.51
C MET A 32 -0.55 13.32 4.33
N THR A 33 -0.77 14.14 3.32
CA THR A 33 -1.45 13.75 2.07
C THR A 33 -0.51 14.00 0.89
N PRO A 34 -0.53 13.17 -0.16
CA PRO A 34 0.18 13.48 -1.41
C PRO A 34 -0.25 14.87 -1.93
N VAL A 35 0.68 15.66 -2.45
CA VAL A 35 0.36 16.97 -3.05
C VAL A 35 -0.56 16.80 -4.26
N ARG A 36 -1.37 17.82 -4.55
CA ARG A 36 -2.36 17.78 -5.64
C ARG A 36 -1.72 17.56 -7.02
N GLU A 37 -0.53 18.08 -7.25
CA GLU A 37 0.21 18.01 -8.52
C GLU A 37 0.55 16.58 -8.94
N LEU A 38 0.56 15.62 -8.01
CA LEU A 38 0.77 14.21 -8.36
C LEU A 38 -0.37 13.64 -9.21
N LEU A 39 -1.54 14.28 -9.22
CA LEU A 39 -2.64 13.92 -10.12
C LEU A 39 -2.24 14.06 -11.60
N ASP A 40 -1.32 14.98 -11.92
CA ASP A 40 -0.86 15.21 -13.29
C ASP A 40 0.02 14.06 -13.83
N LEU A 41 0.49 13.17 -12.94
CA LEU A 41 1.22 11.95 -13.32
C LEU A 41 0.30 10.79 -13.71
N ARG A 42 -1.02 10.91 -13.49
CA ARG A 42 -1.97 9.85 -13.82
C ARG A 42 -2.18 9.77 -15.33
N GLU A 43 -2.00 8.57 -15.87
CA GLU A 43 -2.40 8.22 -17.23
C GLU A 43 -3.84 7.67 -17.24
N SER A 44 -4.26 7.13 -18.38
CA SER A 44 -5.55 6.45 -18.52
C SER A 44 -5.72 5.35 -17.46
N PRO A 45 -6.88 5.27 -16.77
CA PRO A 45 -7.14 4.21 -15.80
C PRO A 45 -7.00 2.83 -16.43
N ILE A 46 -6.28 1.94 -15.75
CA ILE A 46 -6.10 0.54 -16.20
C ILE A 46 -7.35 -0.28 -15.88
N SER A 47 -7.95 -0.08 -14.71
CA SER A 47 -9.18 -0.75 -14.32
C SER A 47 -9.96 0.07 -13.29
N THR A 48 -11.26 -0.20 -13.18
CA THR A 48 -12.14 0.32 -12.13
C THR A 48 -13.06 -0.80 -11.70
N LEU A 49 -13.14 -1.05 -10.39
CA LEU A 49 -13.95 -2.12 -9.83
C LEU A 49 -14.77 -1.57 -8.66
N SER A 50 -16.04 -1.93 -8.63
CA SER A 50 -16.96 -1.69 -7.52
C SER A 50 -17.76 -2.97 -7.26
N GLY A 51 -17.92 -3.35 -6.00
CA GLY A 51 -18.70 -4.51 -5.59
C GLY A 51 -18.00 -5.35 -4.52
N GLU A 52 -18.58 -6.50 -4.23
CA GLU A 52 -18.06 -7.44 -3.25
C GLU A 52 -16.96 -8.32 -3.87
N ILE A 53 -15.94 -8.61 -3.07
CA ILE A 53 -14.86 -9.54 -3.42
C ILE A 53 -14.92 -10.68 -2.40
N ALA A 54 -15.44 -11.82 -2.83
CA ALA A 54 -15.57 -13.02 -1.99
C ALA A 54 -14.34 -13.94 -2.05
N HIS A 55 -13.51 -13.80 -3.09
CA HIS A 55 -12.33 -14.63 -3.34
C HIS A 55 -11.24 -13.78 -4.00
N ASP A 56 -10.01 -14.31 -4.03
CA ASP A 56 -8.88 -13.70 -4.73
C ASP A 56 -9.24 -13.35 -6.17
N ARG A 57 -8.92 -12.11 -6.55
CA ARG A 57 -9.22 -11.57 -7.88
C ARG A 57 -8.07 -10.70 -8.36
N ILE A 58 -7.68 -10.89 -9.62
CA ILE A 58 -6.76 -9.97 -10.31
C ILE A 58 -7.50 -8.68 -10.61
N LEU A 59 -7.04 -7.57 -10.04
CA LEU A 59 -7.62 -6.23 -10.25
C LEU A 59 -7.09 -5.55 -11.51
N ALA A 60 -5.80 -5.72 -11.80
CA ALA A 60 -5.12 -5.14 -12.95
C ALA A 60 -3.80 -5.89 -13.19
N SER A 61 -3.37 -5.91 -14.45
CA SER A 61 -2.03 -6.32 -14.87
C SER A 61 -1.40 -5.18 -15.68
N PRO A 62 -0.85 -4.14 -15.04
CA PRO A 62 -0.29 -2.99 -15.74
C PRO A 62 0.89 -3.43 -16.61
N ALA A 63 0.95 -2.94 -17.85
CA ALA A 63 2.09 -3.18 -18.74
C ALA A 63 3.35 -2.40 -18.31
N ALA A 64 3.16 -1.30 -17.59
CA ALA A 64 4.24 -0.50 -17.01
C ALA A 64 4.47 -0.88 -15.54
N ASN A 65 5.72 -0.82 -15.08
CA ASN A 65 6.09 -1.07 -13.69
C ASN A 65 5.77 0.14 -12.76
N ARG A 66 4.71 0.90 -13.08
CA ARG A 66 4.24 2.07 -12.33
C ARG A 66 2.72 2.16 -12.40
N PHE A 67 2.08 2.43 -11.28
CA PHE A 67 0.65 2.71 -11.18
C PHE A 67 0.32 3.37 -9.84
N GLU A 68 -0.89 3.90 -9.73
CA GLU A 68 -1.51 4.30 -8.47
C GLU A 68 -2.77 3.47 -8.25
N LEU A 69 -2.96 2.96 -7.04
CA LEU A 69 -4.18 2.25 -6.65
C LEU A 69 -4.89 3.02 -5.53
N VAL A 70 -6.07 3.54 -5.85
CA VAL A 70 -6.97 4.17 -4.88
C VAL A 70 -8.15 3.24 -4.67
N PHE A 71 -8.42 2.87 -3.42
CA PHE A 71 -9.53 1.98 -3.08
C PHE A 71 -10.17 2.40 -1.76
N SER A 72 -11.41 1.98 -1.58
CA SER A 72 -12.17 2.16 -0.34
C SER A 72 -12.96 0.90 -0.05
N CYS A 73 -13.01 0.50 1.22
CA CYS A 73 -13.83 -0.62 1.69
C CYS A 73 -14.82 -0.08 2.73
N SER A 74 -16.11 -0.28 2.48
CA SER A 74 -17.18 0.05 3.43
C SER A 74 -17.23 -1.01 4.52
N ASP A 75 -16.68 -0.67 5.68
CA ASP A 75 -16.65 -1.46 6.92
C ASP A 75 -15.76 -2.72 6.91
N PRO A 76 -14.42 -2.56 6.93
CA PRO A 76 -13.50 -3.69 7.02
C PRO A 76 -13.60 -4.48 8.34
N ARG A 77 -14.43 -4.05 9.30
CA ARG A 77 -14.67 -4.74 10.58
C ARG A 77 -15.77 -5.80 10.48
N ALA A 78 -16.62 -5.74 9.45
CA ALA A 78 -17.61 -6.78 9.18
C ALA A 78 -16.99 -8.06 8.60
N LEU A 79 -15.67 -8.06 8.39
CA LEU A 79 -14.93 -9.18 7.84
C LEU A 79 -14.35 -10.01 8.99
N ASP A 80 -14.79 -11.27 9.08
CA ASP A 80 -14.27 -12.26 10.04
C ASP A 80 -12.86 -12.78 9.66
N GLY A 81 -12.26 -12.27 8.58
CA GLY A 81 -10.98 -12.73 8.04
C GLY A 81 -10.09 -11.61 7.53
N ASP A 82 -8.89 -11.99 7.12
CA ASP A 82 -7.92 -11.08 6.53
C ASP A 82 -8.40 -10.60 5.16
N ILE A 83 -8.16 -9.31 4.89
CA ILE A 83 -8.42 -8.73 3.57
C ILE A 83 -7.23 -7.88 3.16
N GLY A 84 -6.85 -7.92 1.89
CA GLY A 84 -5.70 -7.15 1.44
C GLY A 84 -5.54 -7.09 -0.07
N ILE A 85 -4.45 -6.46 -0.46
CA ILE A 85 -4.00 -6.33 -1.84
C ILE A 85 -2.64 -7.00 -1.93
N ARG A 86 -2.46 -7.84 -2.95
CA ARG A 86 -1.19 -8.47 -3.30
C ARG A 86 -0.67 -7.86 -4.60
N PHE A 87 0.58 -7.42 -4.57
CA PHE A 87 1.35 -7.00 -5.73
C PHE A 87 2.32 -8.12 -6.07
N GLY A 88 2.19 -8.70 -7.26
CA GLY A 88 3.03 -9.82 -7.69
C GLY A 88 3.65 -9.58 -9.06
N TRP A 89 4.78 -10.25 -9.31
CA TRP A 89 5.59 -10.10 -10.54
C TRP A 89 5.50 -11.30 -11.50
N GLY A 90 4.55 -12.20 -11.27
CA GLY A 90 4.40 -13.44 -12.05
C GLY A 90 5.28 -14.60 -11.57
N ASP A 91 6.08 -14.38 -10.52
CA ASP A 91 6.83 -15.40 -9.81
C ASP A 91 6.33 -15.55 -8.35
N ALA A 92 7.14 -16.19 -7.50
CA ALA A 92 6.80 -16.38 -6.09
C ALA A 92 6.90 -15.09 -5.24
N THR A 93 7.52 -14.02 -5.76
CA THR A 93 7.73 -12.78 -5.03
C THR A 93 6.45 -11.94 -5.01
N ALA A 94 6.19 -11.32 -3.87
CA ALA A 94 5.06 -10.44 -3.71
C ALA A 94 5.27 -9.45 -2.56
N VAL A 95 4.61 -8.30 -2.69
CA VAL A 95 4.34 -7.39 -1.58
C VAL A 95 2.86 -7.51 -1.24
N THR A 96 2.52 -7.65 0.03
CA THR A 96 1.13 -7.67 0.49
C THR A 96 0.83 -6.52 1.42
N PHE A 97 -0.31 -5.87 1.22
CA PHE A 97 -0.88 -4.93 2.17
C PHE A 97 -2.21 -5.48 2.64
N ARG A 98 -2.30 -5.89 3.90
CA ARG A 98 -3.45 -6.60 4.46
C ARG A 98 -3.91 -5.99 5.78
N ARG A 99 -5.20 -6.11 6.07
CA ARG A 99 -5.76 -5.96 7.40
C ARG A 99 -5.91 -7.35 8.00
N GLU A 100 -5.37 -7.53 9.20
CA GLU A 100 -5.58 -8.75 9.98
C GLU A 100 -6.98 -8.73 10.60
N GLY A 101 -7.78 -9.79 10.38
CA GLY A 101 -9.17 -9.86 10.85
C GLY A 101 -9.29 -9.80 12.37
N SER A 102 -8.44 -10.55 13.06
CA SER A 102 -8.48 -10.75 14.52
C SER A 102 -8.11 -9.50 15.32
N THR A 103 -7.16 -8.70 14.85
CA THR A 103 -6.65 -7.52 15.57
C THR A 103 -7.02 -6.20 14.91
N GLY A 104 -7.43 -6.23 13.63
CA GLY A 104 -7.62 -5.04 12.81
C GLY A 104 -6.33 -4.29 12.43
N ARG A 105 -5.15 -4.86 12.71
CA ARG A 105 -3.86 -4.26 12.33
C ARG A 105 -3.70 -4.22 10.82
N LEU A 106 -3.10 -3.15 10.32
CA LEU A 106 -2.66 -3.07 8.93
C LEU A 106 -1.20 -3.55 8.84
N ILE A 107 -0.93 -4.45 7.92
CA ILE A 107 0.37 -5.09 7.73
C ILE A 107 0.79 -4.90 6.28
N LEU A 108 1.94 -4.25 6.08
CA LEU A 108 2.67 -4.26 4.82
C LEU A 108 3.80 -5.29 4.94
N ASP A 109 3.72 -6.37 4.16
CA ASP A 109 4.77 -7.38 4.08
C ASP A 109 5.45 -7.30 2.72
N ARG A 110 6.77 -7.06 2.74
CA ARG A 110 7.61 -6.93 1.55
C ARG A 110 8.34 -8.22 1.18
N GLY A 111 8.06 -9.32 1.88
CA GLY A 111 8.80 -10.57 1.82
C GLY A 111 10.15 -10.51 2.56
N GLY A 112 10.79 -11.67 2.68
CA GLY A 112 12.06 -11.82 3.40
C GLY A 112 11.90 -11.93 4.92
N ALA A 113 13.03 -12.06 5.62
CA ALA A 113 13.04 -12.32 7.07
C ALA A 113 12.58 -11.11 7.92
N ASP A 114 12.65 -9.89 7.39
CA ASP A 114 12.30 -8.63 8.08
C ASP A 114 11.29 -7.78 7.28
N GLY A 115 10.46 -8.43 6.45
CA GLY A 115 9.59 -7.79 5.47
C GLY A 115 8.43 -7.00 6.08
N GLU A 116 7.94 -7.40 7.24
CA GLU A 116 6.68 -6.90 7.82
C GLU A 116 6.81 -5.53 8.48
N ARG A 117 5.84 -4.65 8.21
CA ARG A 117 5.63 -3.35 8.87
C ARG A 117 4.17 -3.28 9.31
N ILE A 118 3.95 -2.99 10.58
CA ILE A 118 2.65 -3.08 11.22
C ILE A 118 2.21 -1.68 11.66
N CYS A 119 0.95 -1.34 11.42
CA CYS A 119 0.30 -0.15 11.91
C CYS A 119 -0.96 -0.53 12.68
N GLU A 120 -1.04 -0.09 13.93
CA GLU A 120 -2.26 -0.18 14.73
C GLU A 120 -3.18 0.98 14.32
N CYS A 121 -4.28 0.66 13.65
CA CYS A 121 -5.31 1.65 13.41
C CYS A 121 -6.01 1.94 14.73
N ALA A 122 -5.67 3.06 15.36
CA ALA A 122 -6.45 3.58 16.47
C ALA A 122 -7.91 3.69 16.01
N THR A 123 -8.82 3.08 16.78
CA THR A 123 -10.25 3.31 16.63
C THR A 123 -10.48 4.82 16.66
N LYS A 124 -11.32 5.32 15.76
CA LYS A 124 -11.87 6.66 15.95
C LYS A 124 -12.66 6.59 17.25
N ASP A 125 -12.05 7.02 18.35
CA ASP A 125 -12.83 7.48 19.48
C ASP A 125 -13.61 8.69 18.99
N HIS A 126 -14.92 8.61 19.21
CA HIS A 126 -15.98 9.43 18.62
C HIS A 126 -15.74 10.94 18.70
#